data_AF-A0AAE5CST7-F1
#
_entry.id   AF-A0AAE5CST7-F1
#
_cell.length_a   1.000
_cell.length_b   1.000
_cell.length_c   1.000
_cell.angle_alpha   90.00
_cell.angle_beta   90.00
_cell.angle_gamma   90.00
#
_symmetry.space_group_name_H-M   'P 1'
#
loop_
_entity.id
_entity.type
_entity.pdbx_description
1 polymer ?
#
loop_
_entity_poly.entity_id
_entity_poly.type
_entity_poly.pdbx_seq_one_letter_code
_entity_poly.pdbx_strand_id
1 'polypeptide(L)'
;MSGTSPRRRSAFALAEIILSVAVLVILAGFSLLMFISAKNNNAKAYDLYKAMAHAISVIETIKAAPYPKSLSAEDFEAPEAVFSFDGNSVILSMYFDETWGPIPSDSPRARVCYTVEAELSPGDAPGTTVTDTRQGSGAYNIRVRVVRLKPYTLGNHGQHEIVFIETVKCFNHYAAAEGATK
;
A
#
# COMPACT_ATOMS: atom_id res chain seq x y z
N MET A 1 15.76 82.93 8.08
CA MET A 1 16.46 81.69 8.50
C MET A 1 15.50 80.54 8.33
N SER A 2 15.75 79.71 7.31
CA SER A 2 14.90 78.58 6.93
C SER A 2 15.25 77.36 7.78
N GLY A 3 14.26 76.74 8.40
CA GLY A 3 14.40 75.53 9.20
C GLY A 3 13.17 74.65 9.02
N THR A 4 13.08 73.98 7.87
CA THR A 4 12.06 72.96 7.64
C THR A 4 12.64 71.59 7.97
N SER A 5 12.18 70.99 9.07
CA SER A 5 12.37 69.57 9.33
C SER A 5 11.05 68.81 9.23
N PRO A 6 10.82 68.04 8.15
CA PRO A 6 9.87 66.94 8.22
C PRO A 6 10.52 65.67 7.67
N ARG A 7 11.15 64.84 8.52
CA ARG A 7 11.74 63.56 8.08
C ARG A 7 11.58 62.39 9.05
N ARG A 8 10.53 62.39 9.88
CA ARG A 8 10.25 61.27 10.83
C ARG A 8 9.07 60.37 10.44
N ARG A 9 8.10 60.85 9.64
CA ARG A 9 6.91 60.04 9.29
C ARG A 9 7.18 58.91 8.28
N SER A 10 8.16 59.06 7.40
CA SER A 10 8.45 58.05 6.37
C SER A 10 9.12 56.78 6.92
N ALA A 11 9.93 56.90 7.98
CA ALA A 11 10.63 55.76 8.57
C ALA A 11 9.68 54.83 9.35
N PHE A 12 8.66 55.38 10.01
CA PHE A 12 7.63 54.61 10.71
C PHE A 12 6.75 53.83 9.72
N ALA A 13 6.32 54.47 8.63
CA ALA A 13 5.56 53.81 7.57
C ALA A 13 6.38 52.72 6.84
N LEU A 14 7.69 52.94 6.63
CA LEU A 14 8.58 51.94 6.05
C LEU A 14 8.71 50.70 6.97
N ALA A 15 8.87 50.92 8.27
CA ALA A 15 8.97 49.83 9.25
C ALA A 15 7.69 49.00 9.32
N GLU A 16 6.52 49.64 9.24
CA GLU A 16 5.22 48.96 9.20
C GLU A 16 5.07 48.10 7.94
N ILE A 17 5.43 48.62 6.76
CA ILE A 17 5.41 47.86 5.51
C ILE A 17 6.36 46.65 5.59
N ILE A 18 7.58 46.83 6.11
CA ILE A 18 8.54 45.74 6.28
C ILE A 18 7.98 44.67 7.22
N LEU A 19 7.36 45.07 8.34
CA LEU A 19 6.73 44.14 9.28
C LEU A 19 5.56 43.39 8.64
N SER A 20 4.68 44.07 7.91
CA SER A 20 3.56 43.45 7.20
C SER A 20 4.05 42.45 6.15
N VAL A 21 5.10 42.79 5.40
CA VAL A 21 5.70 41.87 4.41
C VAL A 21 6.33 40.68 5.12
N ALA A 22 7.03 40.87 6.24
CA ALA A 22 7.61 39.77 7.01
C ALA A 22 6.53 38.80 7.51
N VAL A 23 5.44 39.32 8.06
CA VAL A 23 4.29 38.50 8.50
C VAL A 23 3.66 37.77 7.31
N LEU A 24 3.48 38.44 6.17
CA LEU A 24 2.92 37.84 4.96
C LEU A 24 3.76 36.67 4.45
N VAL A 25 5.10 36.82 4.43
CA VAL A 25 6.02 35.76 4.01
C VAL A 25 5.92 34.54 4.93
N ILE A 26 5.85 34.75 6.25
CA ILE A 26 5.70 33.67 7.22
C ILE A 26 4.37 32.93 7.00
N LEU A 27 3.26 33.66 6.85
CA LEU A 27 1.94 33.08 6.61
C LEU A 27 1.86 32.33 5.27
N ALA A 28 2.49 32.88 4.22
CA ALA A 28 2.58 32.22 2.92
C ALA A 28 3.36 30.90 3.01
N GLY A 29 4.49 30.89 3.73
CA GLY A 29 5.26 29.68 4.00
C GLY A 29 4.45 28.63 4.75
N PHE A 30 3.74 29.03 5.80
CA PHE A 30 2.88 28.12 6.56
C PHE A 30 1.73 27.56 5.72
N SER A 31 1.10 28.40 4.89
CA SER A 31 0.02 27.99 3.99
C SER A 31 0.50 26.96 2.95
N LEU A 32 1.72 27.13 2.42
CA LEU A 32 2.33 26.17 1.51
C LEU A 32 2.56 24.81 2.19
N LEU A 33 3.09 24.81 3.42
CA LEU A 33 3.32 23.58 4.18
C LEU A 33 2.01 22.85 4.49
N MET A 34 0.99 23.59 4.92
CA MET A 34 -0.37 23.09 5.11
C MET A 34 -0.92 22.46 3.83
N PHE A 35 -0.75 23.12 2.67
CA PHE A 35 -1.23 22.63 1.38
C PHE A 35 -0.54 21.32 0.97
N ILE A 36 0.79 21.23 1.11
CA ILE A 36 1.53 20.01 0.80
C ILE A 36 1.11 18.87 1.74
N SER A 37 0.94 19.17 3.04
CA SER A 37 0.45 18.20 4.02
C SER A 37 -0.95 17.69 3.66
N ALA A 38 -1.87 18.58 3.31
CA ALA A 38 -3.22 18.23 2.88
C ALA A 38 -3.20 17.34 1.61
N LYS A 39 -2.38 17.70 0.61
CA LYS A 39 -2.21 16.91 -0.61
C LYS A 39 -1.69 15.51 -0.32
N ASN A 40 -0.66 15.40 0.52
CA ASN A 40 -0.11 14.11 0.93
C ASN A 40 -1.11 13.28 1.73
N ASN A 41 -1.87 13.90 2.62
CA ASN A 41 -2.88 13.19 3.40
C ASN A 41 -4.01 12.66 2.52
N ASN A 42 -4.44 13.45 1.53
CA ASN A 42 -5.42 13.00 0.54
C ASN A 42 -4.89 11.82 -0.29
N ALA A 43 -3.63 11.88 -0.73
CA ALA A 43 -2.99 10.79 -1.46
C ALA A 43 -2.91 9.51 -0.59
N LYS A 44 -2.52 9.64 0.68
CA LYS A 44 -2.50 8.51 1.64
C LYS A 44 -3.88 7.89 1.83
N ALA A 45 -4.93 8.70 1.97
CA ALA A 45 -6.29 8.21 2.12
C ALA A 45 -6.76 7.46 0.86
N TYR A 46 -6.45 8.00 -0.31
CA TYR A 46 -6.74 7.35 -1.60
C TYR A 46 -6.00 6.01 -1.74
N ASP A 47 -4.70 6.00 -1.44
CA ASP A 47 -3.88 4.78 -1.49
C ASP A 47 -4.37 3.73 -0.50
N LEU A 48 -4.77 4.13 0.71
CA LEU A 48 -5.31 3.22 1.72
C LEU A 48 -6.60 2.54 1.23
N TYR A 49 -7.51 3.32 0.65
CA TYR A 49 -8.75 2.79 0.08
C TYR A 49 -8.47 1.77 -1.03
N LYS A 50 -7.57 2.10 -1.96
CA LYS A 50 -7.20 1.21 -3.06
C LYS A 50 -6.42 -0.03 -2.59
N ALA A 51 -5.46 0.15 -1.70
CA ALA A 51 -4.70 -0.94 -1.08
C ALA A 51 -5.63 -1.94 -0.39
N MET A 52 -6.60 -1.44 0.38
CA MET A 52 -7.57 -2.29 1.06
C MET A 52 -8.47 -3.05 0.07
N ALA A 53 -8.93 -2.39 -1.00
CA ALA A 53 -9.71 -3.05 -2.05
C ALA A 53 -8.95 -4.19 -2.71
N HIS A 54 -7.70 -3.97 -3.13
CA HIS A 54 -6.88 -5.03 -3.72
C HIS A 54 -6.53 -6.13 -2.72
N ALA A 55 -6.21 -5.78 -1.47
CA ALA A 55 -5.88 -6.78 -0.45
C ALA A 55 -7.08 -7.69 -0.14
N ILE A 56 -8.28 -7.13 -0.01
CA ILE A 56 -9.51 -7.89 0.18
C ILE A 56 -9.79 -8.74 -1.06
N SER A 57 -9.68 -8.18 -2.26
CA SER A 57 -9.87 -8.92 -3.52
C SER A 57 -8.97 -10.16 -3.58
N VAL A 58 -7.68 -10.00 -3.29
CA VAL A 58 -6.72 -11.11 -3.22
C VAL A 58 -7.10 -12.15 -2.18
N ILE A 59 -7.46 -11.72 -0.97
CA ILE A 59 -7.87 -12.62 0.12
C ILE A 59 -9.11 -13.42 -0.30
N GLU A 60 -10.10 -12.77 -0.89
CA GLU A 60 -11.34 -13.41 -1.32
C GLU A 60 -11.09 -14.38 -2.48
N THR A 61 -10.24 -14.04 -3.46
CA THR A 61 -9.81 -14.97 -4.51
C THR A 61 -9.12 -16.21 -3.92
N ILE A 62 -8.20 -16.01 -2.97
CA ILE A 62 -7.53 -17.13 -2.27
C ILE A 62 -8.55 -17.95 -1.46
N LYS A 63 -9.53 -17.31 -0.83
CA LYS A 63 -10.61 -17.96 -0.08
C LYS A 63 -11.63 -18.66 -0.98
N ALA A 64 -11.83 -18.23 -2.21
CA ALA A 64 -12.67 -18.91 -3.18
C ALA A 64 -12.02 -20.19 -3.73
N ALA A 65 -10.70 -20.23 -3.85
CA ALA A 65 -9.98 -21.37 -4.42
C ALA A 65 -10.05 -22.64 -3.53
N PRO A 66 -10.33 -23.84 -4.08
CA PRO A 66 -10.46 -25.05 -3.26
C PRO A 66 -9.16 -25.47 -2.55
N TYR A 67 -8.00 -25.25 -3.18
CA TYR A 67 -6.69 -25.53 -2.60
C TYR A 67 -5.63 -24.51 -3.09
N PRO A 68 -4.59 -24.18 -2.31
CA PRO A 68 -3.61 -23.16 -2.69
C PRO A 68 -2.92 -23.41 -4.04
N LYS A 69 -2.72 -24.67 -4.42
CA LYS A 69 -2.09 -25.06 -5.69
C LYS A 69 -3.02 -24.94 -6.91
N SER A 70 -4.31 -24.63 -6.73
CA SER A 70 -5.24 -24.39 -7.84
C SER A 70 -5.20 -22.95 -8.34
N LEU A 71 -4.54 -22.06 -7.60
CA LEU A 71 -4.44 -20.65 -7.94
C LEU A 71 -3.49 -20.46 -9.12
N SER A 72 -3.92 -19.65 -10.08
CA SER A 72 -3.18 -19.24 -11.25
C SER A 72 -3.13 -17.71 -11.32
N ALA A 73 -2.27 -17.15 -12.19
CA ALA A 73 -2.22 -15.71 -12.42
C ALA A 73 -3.52 -15.14 -13.02
N GLU A 74 -4.29 -15.97 -13.71
CA GLU A 74 -5.55 -15.58 -14.35
C GLU A 74 -6.68 -15.32 -13.34
N ASP A 75 -6.55 -15.85 -12.11
CA ASP A 75 -7.53 -15.64 -11.04
C ASP A 75 -7.45 -14.24 -10.42
N PHE A 76 -6.41 -13.47 -10.76
CA PHE A 76 -6.13 -12.15 -10.19
C PHE A 76 -6.21 -11.04 -11.26
N GLU A 77 -6.52 -9.81 -10.81
CA GLU A 77 -6.64 -8.63 -11.67
C GLU A 77 -5.34 -8.28 -12.43
N ALA A 78 -4.19 -8.77 -11.94
CA ALA A 78 -2.90 -8.64 -12.60
C ALA A 78 -2.51 -9.99 -13.24
N PRO A 79 -2.82 -10.22 -14.53
CA PRO A 79 -2.55 -11.50 -15.20
C PRO A 79 -1.07 -11.85 -15.32
N GLU A 80 -0.18 -10.89 -15.03
CA GLU A 80 1.28 -11.08 -14.99
C GLU A 80 1.84 -11.15 -13.56
N ALA A 81 0.99 -11.52 -12.61
CA ALA A 81 1.37 -11.82 -11.25
C ALA A 81 2.49 -12.88 -11.18
N VAL A 82 3.50 -12.62 -10.36
CA VAL A 82 4.62 -13.55 -10.15
C VAL A 82 4.27 -14.52 -9.04
N PHE A 83 4.30 -15.81 -9.37
CA PHE A 83 4.18 -16.89 -8.38
C PHE A 83 5.55 -17.47 -8.10
N SER A 84 5.92 -17.52 -6.83
CA SER A 84 7.06 -18.29 -6.38
C SER A 84 6.60 -19.32 -5.36
N PHE A 85 7.01 -20.56 -5.57
CA PHE A 85 6.74 -21.68 -4.68
C PHE A 85 8.02 -21.99 -3.91
N ASP A 86 7.98 -21.81 -2.60
CA ASP A 86 9.07 -22.18 -1.70
C ASP A 86 8.65 -23.40 -0.86
N GLY A 87 8.61 -24.55 -1.54
CA GLY A 87 8.21 -25.84 -0.98
C GLY A 87 6.75 -25.91 -0.56
N ASN A 88 6.44 -25.40 0.63
CA ASN A 88 5.10 -25.41 1.24
C ASN A 88 4.45 -24.03 1.31
N SER A 89 5.17 -22.95 1.02
CA SER A 89 4.61 -21.61 0.91
C SER A 89 4.45 -21.19 -0.55
N VAL A 90 3.41 -20.41 -0.80
CA VAL A 90 3.14 -19.78 -2.10
C VAL A 90 3.23 -18.27 -1.90
N ILE A 91 4.14 -17.62 -2.61
CA ILE A 91 4.25 -16.16 -2.61
C ILE A 91 3.77 -15.66 -3.97
N LEU A 92 2.77 -14.80 -3.92
CA LEU A 92 2.18 -14.07 -5.01
C LEU A 92 2.64 -12.61 -4.94
N SER A 93 3.19 -12.08 -6.02
CA SER A 93 3.56 -10.66 -6.11
C SER A 93 2.93 -10.01 -7.33
N MET A 94 2.24 -8.89 -7.10
CA MET A 94 1.61 -8.06 -8.13
C MET A 94 2.16 -6.64 -8.06
N TYR A 95 2.32 -6.00 -9.22
CA TYR A 95 2.92 -4.68 -9.34
C TYR A 95 1.95 -3.69 -9.98
N PHE A 96 1.92 -2.45 -9.48
CA PHE A 96 1.00 -1.43 -9.95
C PHE A 96 1.69 -0.08 -10.18
N ASP A 97 1.15 0.71 -11.10
CA ASP A 97 1.57 2.08 -11.39
C ASP A 97 0.99 3.09 -10.39
N GLU A 98 1.28 4.39 -10.58
CA GLU A 98 0.80 5.45 -9.69
C GLU A 98 -0.74 5.56 -9.62
N THR A 99 -1.42 5.10 -10.67
CA THR A 99 -2.87 5.10 -10.81
C THR A 99 -3.53 3.78 -10.43
N TRP A 100 -2.77 2.85 -9.83
CA TRP A 100 -3.21 1.49 -9.51
C TRP A 100 -3.55 0.65 -10.75
N GLY A 101 -2.98 0.98 -11.91
CA GLY A 101 -3.01 0.12 -13.10
C GLY A 101 -2.03 -1.05 -12.96
N PRO A 102 -2.42 -2.29 -13.31
CA PRO A 102 -1.54 -3.45 -13.21
C PRO A 102 -0.35 -3.29 -14.17
N ILE A 103 0.84 -3.64 -13.70
CA ILE A 103 2.07 -3.59 -14.49
C ILE A 103 2.64 -5.02 -14.66
N PRO A 104 3.08 -5.36 -15.89
CA PRO A 104 3.93 -6.52 -16.16
C PRO A 104 5.12 -6.66 -15.22
N SER A 105 5.43 -7.89 -14.78
CA SER A 105 6.58 -8.15 -13.92
C SER A 105 7.93 -7.83 -14.56
N ASP A 106 8.01 -7.90 -15.90
CA ASP A 106 9.21 -7.55 -16.68
C ASP A 106 9.34 -6.04 -16.98
N SER A 107 8.42 -5.22 -16.45
CA SER A 107 8.48 -3.78 -16.65
C SER A 107 9.66 -3.12 -15.91
N PRO A 108 10.17 -1.99 -16.42
CA PRO A 108 11.20 -1.23 -15.74
C PRO A 108 10.76 -0.87 -14.31
N ARG A 109 11.61 -1.16 -13.31
CA ARG A 109 11.37 -0.81 -11.89
C ARG A 109 10.96 0.65 -11.67
N ALA A 110 11.35 1.55 -12.57
CA ALA A 110 10.96 2.96 -12.54
C ALA A 110 9.44 3.21 -12.65
N ARG A 111 8.70 2.30 -13.29
CA ARG A 111 7.24 2.41 -13.47
C ARG A 111 6.44 1.88 -12.28
N VAL A 112 7.03 0.99 -11.48
CA VAL A 112 6.38 0.40 -10.32
C VAL A 112 6.27 1.41 -9.18
N CYS A 113 5.05 1.62 -8.69
CA CYS A 113 4.75 2.51 -7.59
C CYS A 113 4.23 1.76 -6.36
N TYR A 114 3.50 0.66 -6.58
CA TYR A 114 2.98 -0.18 -5.50
C TYR A 114 3.24 -1.67 -5.76
N THR A 115 3.32 -2.43 -4.68
CA THR A 115 3.34 -3.90 -4.70
C THR A 115 2.22 -4.42 -3.82
N VAL A 116 1.59 -5.50 -4.27
CA VAL A 116 0.70 -6.31 -3.45
C VAL A 116 1.32 -7.69 -3.39
N GLU A 117 1.70 -8.11 -2.20
CA GLU A 117 2.34 -9.39 -1.93
C GLU A 117 1.41 -10.23 -1.07
N ALA A 118 1.09 -11.45 -1.50
CA ALA A 118 0.36 -12.40 -0.71
C ALA A 118 1.21 -13.64 -0.47
N GLU A 119 1.33 -14.05 0.78
CA GLU A 119 2.02 -15.24 1.19
C GLU A 119 1.00 -16.21 1.79
N LEU A 120 0.97 -17.42 1.25
CA LEU A 120 0.22 -18.53 1.78
C LEU A 120 1.21 -19.49 2.43
N SER A 121 1.07 -19.73 3.73
CA SER A 121 1.93 -20.68 4.46
C SER A 121 1.06 -21.67 5.23
N PRO A 122 1.52 -22.92 5.46
CA PRO A 122 0.79 -23.88 6.28
C PRO A 122 0.59 -23.29 7.68
N GLY A 123 -0.64 -23.34 8.18
CA GLY A 123 -0.93 -22.94 9.55
C GLY A 123 -0.62 -24.08 10.50
N ASP A 124 0.21 -23.83 11.51
CA ASP A 124 0.29 -24.69 12.69
C ASP A 124 -1.00 -24.52 13.48
N ALA A 125 -2.03 -25.32 13.17
CA ALA A 125 -3.21 -25.32 14.02
C ALA A 125 -2.80 -25.82 15.42
N PRO A 126 -3.11 -25.09 16.51
CA PRO A 126 -2.83 -25.56 17.84
C PRO A 126 -3.65 -26.84 18.10
N GLY A 127 -2.95 -27.98 18.10
CA GLY A 127 -3.55 -29.31 18.31
C GLY A 127 -3.22 -30.35 17.24
N THR A 128 -2.69 -29.96 16.07
CA THR A 128 -2.24 -30.92 15.06
C THR A 128 -0.77 -31.26 15.27
N THR A 129 -0.54 -32.29 16.09
CA THR A 129 0.72 -33.03 16.03
C THR A 129 0.83 -33.65 14.64
N VAL A 130 2.02 -33.51 14.05
CA VAL A 130 2.44 -34.10 12.78
C VAL A 130 2.51 -35.63 12.94
N THR A 131 1.36 -36.30 13.07
CA THR A 131 1.28 -37.77 13.19
C THR A 131 -0.03 -38.37 12.68
N ASP A 132 -0.90 -37.64 11.98
CA ASP A 132 -2.03 -38.28 11.31
C ASP A 132 -2.19 -37.85 9.85
N THR A 133 -1.44 -38.53 8.99
CA THR A 133 -1.61 -38.64 7.54
C THR A 133 -2.91 -39.37 7.13
N ARG A 134 -3.99 -39.30 7.93
CA ARG A 134 -5.30 -39.86 7.60
C ARG A 134 -6.41 -38.92 8.09
N GLN A 135 -7.15 -38.35 7.13
CA GLN A 135 -8.31 -37.43 7.30
C GLN A 135 -7.91 -36.00 7.73
N GLY A 136 -7.53 -35.13 6.80
CA GLY A 136 -8.42 -34.60 5.78
C GLY A 136 -8.88 -33.15 6.06
N SER A 137 -8.28 -32.46 7.03
CA SER A 137 -8.44 -31.01 7.21
C SER A 137 -7.09 -30.36 7.55
N GLY A 138 -6.83 -29.19 7.00
CA GLY A 138 -5.65 -28.39 7.31
C GLY A 138 -5.98 -26.90 7.28
N ALA A 139 -5.09 -26.06 7.78
CA ALA A 139 -5.22 -24.62 7.74
C ALA A 139 -4.06 -24.00 6.97
N TYR A 140 -4.33 -22.91 6.26
CA TYR A 140 -3.31 -22.05 5.68
C TYR A 140 -3.46 -20.63 6.23
N ASN A 141 -2.34 -20.04 6.62
CA ASN A 141 -2.23 -18.63 6.92
C ASN A 141 -2.07 -17.89 5.59
N ILE A 142 -2.84 -16.82 5.43
CA ILE A 142 -2.83 -15.92 4.28
C ILE A 142 -2.39 -14.57 4.82
N ARG A 143 -1.20 -14.13 4.42
CA ARG A 143 -0.66 -12.81 4.75
C ARG A 143 -0.64 -11.97 3.49
N VAL A 144 -1.35 -10.85 3.49
CA VAL A 144 -1.37 -9.91 2.37
C VAL A 144 -0.78 -8.59 2.81
N ARG A 145 0.20 -8.12 2.05
CA ARG A 145 0.95 -6.90 2.30
C ARG A 145 0.83 -5.99 1.08
N VAL A 146 0.52 -4.72 1.31
CA VAL A 146 0.49 -3.70 0.27
C VAL A 146 1.48 -2.60 0.59
N VAL A 147 2.43 -2.38 -0.31
CA VAL A 147 3.56 -1.46 -0.09
C VAL A 147 3.61 -0.42 -1.20
N ARG A 148 3.76 0.84 -0.81
CA ARG A 148 4.13 1.93 -1.71
C ARG A 148 5.66 1.99 -1.79
N LEU A 149 6.21 1.95 -3.00
CA LEU A 149 7.65 1.96 -3.25
C LEU A 149 8.25 3.36 -3.43
N LYS A 150 7.42 4.36 -3.70
CA LYS A 150 7.84 5.74 -3.92
C LYS A 150 7.37 6.65 -2.77
N PRO A 151 8.24 7.54 -2.25
CA PRO A 151 7.86 8.45 -1.17
C PRO A 151 6.75 9.41 -1.60
N TYR A 152 5.98 9.88 -0.62
CA TYR A 152 5.11 11.05 -0.80
C TYR A 152 5.94 12.32 -0.98
N THR A 153 5.32 13.39 -1.48
CA THR A 153 6.00 14.69 -1.66
C THR A 153 6.62 15.17 -0.34
N LEU A 154 7.92 15.49 -0.32
CA LEU A 154 8.67 15.85 0.90
C LEU A 154 8.71 14.75 1.99
N GLY A 155 8.39 13.50 1.64
CA GLY A 155 8.55 12.36 2.52
C GLY A 155 9.98 11.82 2.47
N ASN A 156 10.55 11.51 3.64
CA ASN A 156 11.92 10.99 3.75
C ASN A 156 12.01 9.45 3.72
N HIS A 157 10.90 8.74 3.54
CA HIS A 157 10.84 7.28 3.65
C HIS A 157 10.47 6.68 2.30
N GLY A 158 11.40 5.89 1.73
CA GLY A 158 11.27 5.34 0.38
C GLY A 158 10.12 4.34 0.25
N GLN A 159 10.15 3.27 1.05
CA GLN A 159 9.08 2.27 1.10
C GLN A 159 8.16 2.51 2.30
N HIS A 160 6.86 2.47 2.05
CA HIS A 160 5.83 2.63 3.07
C HIS A 160 4.80 1.51 2.95
N GLU A 161 4.69 0.69 3.98
CA GLU A 161 3.61 -0.28 4.10
C GLU A 161 2.30 0.47 4.34
N ILE A 162 1.32 0.23 3.47
CA ILE A 162 0.00 0.85 3.55
C ILE A 162 -0.94 -0.05 4.34
N VAL A 163 -0.93 -1.36 4.04
CA VAL A 163 -1.83 -2.36 4.63
C VAL A 163 -1.07 -3.66 4.84
N PHE A 164 -1.32 -4.30 5.98
CA PHE A 164 -0.97 -5.69 6.27
C PHE A 164 -2.20 -6.39 6.85
N ILE A 165 -2.63 -7.47 6.22
CA ILE A 165 -3.76 -8.29 6.66
C ILE A 165 -3.29 -9.72 6.80
N GLU A 166 -3.57 -10.32 7.95
CA GLU A 166 -3.35 -11.74 8.21
C GLU A 166 -4.71 -12.41 8.46
N THR A 167 -4.95 -13.52 7.77
CA THR A 167 -6.17 -14.30 7.91
C THR A 167 -5.87 -15.78 7.73
N VAL A 168 -6.79 -16.64 8.17
CA VAL A 168 -6.62 -18.09 8.12
C VAL A 168 -7.76 -18.69 7.33
N LYS A 169 -7.44 -19.69 6.51
CA LYS A 169 -8.42 -20.50 5.81
C LYS A 169 -8.22 -21.97 6.16
N CYS A 170 -9.26 -22.59 6.69
CA CYS A 170 -9.33 -24.04 6.84
C CYS A 170 -9.81 -24.68 5.53
N PHE A 171 -9.21 -25.79 5.13
CA PHE A 171 -9.64 -26.59 3.99
C PHE A 171 -9.92 -28.01 4.43
N ASN A 172 -10.95 -28.62 3.83
CA ASN A 172 -11.26 -30.04 3.99
C ASN A 172 -10.93 -30.75 2.68
N HIS A 173 -10.10 -31.78 2.72
CA HIS A 173 -9.68 -32.57 1.56
C HIS A 173 -10.85 -33.23 0.81
N TYR A 174 -12.01 -33.38 1.45
CA TYR A 174 -13.21 -33.95 0.82
C TYR A 174 -13.75 -33.12 -0.35
N ALA A 175 -13.57 -31.79 -0.35
CA ALA A 175 -14.04 -30.92 -1.44
C ALA A 175 -13.12 -30.94 -2.67
N ALA A 176 -11.87 -31.38 -2.53
CA ALA A 176 -10.91 -31.44 -3.65
C ALA A 176 -11.13 -32.66 -4.58
N ALA A 177 -11.77 -33.72 -4.08
CA ALA A 177 -11.99 -34.95 -4.85
C ALA A 177 -13.20 -34.86 -5.81
N GLU A 178 -14.22 -34.06 -5.49
CA GLU A 178 -15.42 -33.93 -6.33
C GLU A 178 -15.23 -33.00 -7.54
N GLY A 179 -14.22 -32.12 -7.53
CA GLY A 179 -13.93 -31.19 -8.63
C GLY A 179 -12.96 -31.71 -9.70
N ALA A 180 -12.28 -32.84 -9.47
CA ALA A 180 -11.31 -33.41 -10.40
C ALA A 180 -11.91 -34.37 -11.44
N THR A 181 -13.24 -34.57 -11.41
CA THR A 181 -13.99 -35.33 -12.39
C THR A 181 -15.04 -34.44 -13.04
N LYS A 182 -14.62 -33.58 -13.95
CA LYS A 182 -15.41 -33.12 -15.10
C LYS A 182 -14.53 -32.55 -16.18
#